data_AF-A0A5N9G5F1-F1
#
_entry.id   AF-A0A5N9G5F1-F1
#
_cell.length_a   1.000
_cell.length_b   1.000
_cell.length_c   1.000
_cell.angle_alpha   90.00
_cell.angle_beta   90.00
_cell.angle_gamma   90.00
#
_symmetry.space_group_name_H-M   'P 1'
#
loop_
_entity.id
_entity.type
_entity.pdbx_description
1 polymer ?
#
loop_
_entity_poly.entity_id
_entity_poly.type
_entity_poly.pdbx_seq_one_letter_code
_entity_poly.pdbx_strand_id
1 'polypeptide(L)'
;MAPLDTIADSWLSICRGEQLPDKAYIMALDQGTTGTTAVLVDSAGHSVHSASREITQIFPKPGWVEHDPVELFESCLETAGLLLETASADSSAVAAIG
;
A
#
# COMPACT_ATOMS: atom_id res chain seq x y z
N MET A 1 -1.23 -16.04 19.01
CA MET A 1 -1.72 -16.75 17.82
C MET A 1 -3.23 -16.50 17.76
N ALA A 2 -3.66 -15.50 17.00
CA ALA A 2 -5.09 -15.25 16.81
C ALA A 2 -5.69 -16.49 16.12
N PRO A 3 -6.88 -16.96 16.52
CA PRO A 3 -7.50 -18.12 15.88
C PRO A 3 -7.64 -17.86 14.38
N LEU A 4 -7.41 -18.89 13.56
CA LEU A 4 -7.50 -18.82 12.09
C LEU A 4 -8.86 -18.26 11.61
N ASP A 5 -9.89 -18.42 12.45
CA ASP A 5 -11.25 -17.92 12.24
C ASP A 5 -11.31 -16.37 12.21
N THR A 6 -10.50 -15.69 13.02
CA THR A 6 -10.54 -14.21 13.13
C THR A 6 -10.05 -13.50 11.87
N ILE A 7 -9.08 -14.10 11.18
CA ILE A 7 -8.55 -13.53 9.92
C ILE A 7 -9.60 -13.70 8.82
N ALA A 8 -10.16 -14.90 8.66
CA ALA A 8 -11.19 -15.17 7.65
C ALA A 8 -12.44 -14.32 7.84
N ASP A 9 -12.90 -14.15 9.08
CA ASP A 9 -14.05 -13.30 9.41
C ASP A 9 -13.78 -11.83 9.10
N SER A 10 -12.57 -11.33 9.41
CA SER A 10 -12.13 -9.97 9.07
C SER A 10 -12.08 -9.74 7.56
N TRP A 11 -11.49 -10.66 6.80
CA TRP A 11 -11.44 -10.58 5.33
C TRP A 11 -12.83 -10.58 4.69
N LEU A 12 -13.72 -11.46 5.16
CA LEU A 12 -15.09 -11.53 4.67
C LEU A 12 -15.89 -10.26 5.00
N SER A 13 -15.64 -9.65 6.16
CA SER A 13 -16.22 -8.36 6.55
C SER A 13 -15.79 -7.24 5.59
N ILE A 14 -14.50 -7.16 5.26
CA ILE A 14 -13.95 -6.24 4.26
C ILE A 14 -14.62 -6.44 2.89
N CYS A 15 -14.71 -7.68 2.40
CA CYS A 15 -15.35 -7.97 1.11
C CYS A 15 -16.84 -7.60 1.07
N ARG A 16 -17.52 -7.59 2.23
CA ARG A 16 -18.93 -7.18 2.36
C ARG A 16 -19.13 -5.67 2.52
N GLY A 17 -18.05 -4.88 2.59
CA GLY A 17 -18.12 -3.44 2.82
C GLY A 17 -18.57 -3.08 4.25
N GLU A 18 -18.38 -4.00 5.20
CA GLU A 18 -18.60 -3.72 6.61
C GLU A 18 -17.46 -2.83 7.14
N GLN A 19 -17.77 -2.01 8.15
CA GLN A 19 -16.84 -1.00 8.66
C GLN A 19 -15.67 -1.66 9.40
N LEU A 20 -14.44 -1.27 9.03
CA LEU A 20 -13.22 -1.72 9.70
C LEU A 20 -13.22 -1.28 11.18
N PRO A 21 -12.56 -2.04 12.08
CA PRO A 21 -12.41 -1.63 13.47
C PRO A 21 -11.77 -0.24 13.57
N ASP A 22 -12.22 0.56 14.54
CA ASP A 22 -11.64 1.88 14.85
C ASP A 22 -10.13 1.70 15.08
N LYS A 23 -9.30 2.15 14.11
CA LYS A 23 -7.81 2.07 14.00
C LYS A 23 -7.23 1.07 13.00
N ALA A 24 -8.04 0.40 12.19
CA ALA A 24 -7.54 -0.39 11.06
C ALA A 24 -7.50 0.44 9.76
N TYR A 25 -6.43 0.25 8.98
CA TYR A 25 -6.23 0.87 7.67
C TYR A 25 -6.23 -0.18 6.54
N ILE A 26 -6.59 0.24 5.34
CA ILE A 26 -6.20 -0.42 4.10
C ILE A 26 -5.01 0.35 3.52
N MET A 27 -3.93 -0.35 3.18
CA MET A 27 -2.82 0.26 2.45
C MET A 27 -3.01 0.01 0.95
N ALA A 28 -3.13 1.07 0.17
CA ALA A 28 -3.14 0.98 -1.29
C ALA A 28 -1.72 1.25 -1.81
N LEU A 29 -1.20 0.37 -2.67
CA LEU A 29 0.06 0.53 -3.39
C LEU A 29 -0.23 0.70 -4.89
N ASP A 30 -0.03 1.90 -5.39
CA ASP A 30 -0.17 2.24 -6.81
C ASP A 30 1.21 2.30 -7.47
N GLN A 31 1.57 1.24 -8.20
CA GLN A 31 2.79 1.17 -8.99
C GLN A 31 2.52 1.83 -10.35
N GLY A 32 2.81 3.13 -10.43
CA GLY A 32 2.65 3.92 -11.64
C GLY A 32 3.83 3.83 -12.59
N THR A 33 3.69 4.42 -13.78
CA THR A 33 4.75 4.38 -14.80
C THR A 33 5.95 5.25 -14.47
N THR A 34 5.77 6.35 -13.73
CA THR A 34 6.83 7.30 -13.36
C THR A 34 7.20 7.29 -11.88
N GLY A 35 6.45 6.54 -11.06
CA GLY A 35 6.66 6.45 -9.63
C GLY A 35 5.69 5.51 -8.96
N THR A 36 5.96 5.20 -7.71
CA THR A 36 5.11 4.38 -6.85
C THR A 36 4.51 5.28 -5.78
N THR A 37 3.23 5.09 -5.47
CA THR A 37 2.52 5.80 -4.39
C THR A 37 1.89 4.80 -3.44
N ALA A 38 2.09 5.01 -2.14
CA ALA A 38 1.42 4.30 -1.08
C ALA A 38 0.41 5.23 -0.39
N VAL A 39 -0.78 4.73 -0.03
CA VAL A 39 -1.83 5.48 0.66
C VAL A 39 -2.42 4.65 1.80
N LEU A 40 -2.64 5.25 2.97
CA LEU A 40 -3.47 4.65 4.02
C LEU A 40 -4.88 5.20 3.91
N VAL A 41 -5.84 4.28 3.86
CA VAL A 41 -7.27 4.56 3.82
C VAL A 41 -7.90 4.10 5.14
N ASP A 42 -8.65 4.98 5.79
CA ASP A 42 -9.34 4.69 7.05
C ASP A 42 -10.63 3.85 6.86
N SER A 43 -11.27 3.47 7.97
CA SER A 43 -12.50 2.68 7.97
C SER A 43 -13.71 3.37 7.33
N ALA A 44 -13.66 4.68 7.16
CA ALA A 44 -14.68 5.48 6.49
C ALA A 44 -14.36 5.71 5.00
N GLY A 45 -13.24 5.18 4.51
CA GLY A 45 -12.81 5.32 3.11
C GLY A 45 -12.04 6.61 2.82
N HIS A 46 -11.61 7.35 3.83
CA HIS A 46 -10.80 8.55 3.62
C HIS A 46 -9.32 8.21 3.49
N SER A 47 -8.65 8.79 2.49
CA SER A 47 -7.19 8.78 2.41
C SER A 47 -6.61 9.70 3.49
N VAL A 48 -5.94 9.13 4.48
CA VAL A 48 -5.43 9.86 5.66
C VAL A 48 -3.95 10.19 5.57
N HIS A 49 -3.16 9.33 4.89
CA HIS A 49 -1.74 9.53 4.68
C HIS A 49 -1.33 9.01 3.30
N SER A 50 -0.29 9.61 2.70
CA SER A 50 0.29 9.16 1.45
C SER A 50 1.80 9.37 1.40
N ALA A 51 2.51 8.51 0.70
CA ALA A 51 3.93 8.65 0.40
C ALA A 51 4.17 8.26 -1.07
N SER A 52 5.07 8.96 -1.75
CA SER A 52 5.38 8.67 -3.16
C SER A 52 6.87 8.72 -3.41
N ARG A 53 7.31 7.94 -4.39
CA ARG A 53 8.70 7.90 -4.85
C ARG A 53 8.74 7.79 -6.37
N GLU A 54 9.55 8.61 -7.02
CA GLU A 54 9.81 8.48 -8.45
C GLU A 54 10.65 7.22 -8.75
N ILE A 55 10.52 6.69 -9.96
CA ILE A 55 11.33 5.58 -10.48
C ILE A 55 12.02 5.99 -11.79
N THR A 56 13.18 5.41 -12.04
CA THR A 56 13.98 5.73 -13.21
C THR A 56 13.33 5.23 -14.48
N GLN A 57 13.20 6.10 -15.49
CA GLN A 57 12.81 5.71 -16.85
C GLN A 57 14.06 5.42 -17.67
N ILE A 58 14.19 4.21 -18.22
CA ILE A 58 15.35 3.82 -19.02
C ILE A 58 14.98 3.89 -20.50
N PHE A 59 15.73 4.67 -21.28
CA PHE A 59 15.49 4.88 -22.72
C PHE A 59 16.66 4.36 -23.56
N PRO A 60 16.80 3.04 -23.76
CA PRO A 60 17.95 2.46 -24.44
C PRO A 60 17.96 2.76 -25.95
N LYS A 61 16.79 2.97 -26.55
CA LYS A 61 16.59 3.26 -27.97
C LYS A 61 15.39 4.21 -28.18
N PRO A 62 15.33 4.93 -29.31
CA PRO A 62 14.15 5.72 -29.65
C PRO A 62 12.86 4.87 -29.64
N GLY A 63 11.85 5.32 -28.89
CA GLY A 63 10.56 4.64 -28.74
C GLY A 63 10.54 3.49 -27.74
N TRP A 64 11.65 3.19 -27.05
CA TRP A 64 11.71 2.17 -26.01
C TRP A 64 11.67 2.81 -24.63
N VAL A 65 10.92 2.21 -23.73
CA VAL A 65 10.90 2.54 -22.30
C VAL A 65 11.03 1.25 -21.52
N GLU A 66 12.03 1.18 -20.66
CA GLU A 66 12.29 0.05 -19.78
C GLU A 66 12.33 0.53 -18.31
N HIS A 67 12.01 -0.38 -17.38
CA HIS A 67 12.12 -0.17 -15.95
C HIS A 67 12.98 -1.28 -15.34
N ASP A 68 13.72 -0.96 -14.28
CA ASP A 68 14.40 -1.97 -13.48
C ASP A 68 13.40 -2.62 -12.51
N PRO A 69 13.10 -3.93 -12.62
CA PRO A 69 12.15 -4.59 -11.73
C PRO A 69 12.58 -4.56 -10.25
N VAL A 70 13.88 -4.44 -9.96
CA VAL A 70 14.38 -4.29 -8.58
C VAL A 70 13.99 -2.92 -8.04
N GLU A 71 14.21 -1.85 -8.81
CA GLU A 71 13.79 -0.50 -8.42
C GLU A 71 12.27 -0.40 -8.23
N LEU A 72 11.48 -1.06 -9.08
CA LEU A 72 10.02 -1.13 -8.91
C LEU A 72 9.65 -1.75 -7.56
N PHE A 73 10.24 -2.90 -7.22
CA PHE A 73 9.95 -3.59 -5.96
C PHE A 73 10.43 -2.79 -4.74
N GLU A 74 11.64 -2.23 -4.80
CA GLU A 74 12.20 -1.40 -3.73
C GLU A 74 11.34 -0.15 -3.50
N SER A 75 10.84 0.49 -4.55
CA SER A 75 9.97 1.66 -4.43
C SER A 75 8.67 1.36 -3.66
N CYS A 76 8.09 0.17 -3.81
CA CYS A 76 6.93 -0.26 -3.03
C CYS A 76 7.27 -0.40 -1.55
N LEU A 77 8.41 -1.02 -1.23
CA LEU A 77 8.85 -1.20 0.16
C LEU A 77 9.16 0.14 0.84
N GLU A 78 9.88 1.02 0.14
CA GLU A 78 10.26 2.34 0.65
C GLU A 78 9.02 3.21 0.91
N THR A 79 8.08 3.27 -0.04
CA THR A 79 6.86 4.07 0.14
C THR A 79 5.96 3.51 1.23
N ALA A 80 5.79 2.19 1.34
CA ALA A 80 5.04 1.57 2.42
C ALA A 80 5.67 1.84 3.80
N GLY A 81 7.01 1.71 3.91
CA GLY A 81 7.73 1.97 5.15
C GLY A 81 7.64 3.44 5.59
N LEU A 82 7.92 4.37 4.66
CA LEU A 82 7.82 5.81 4.91
C LEU A 82 6.41 6.23 5.31
N LEU A 83 5.40 5.62 4.69
CA LEU A 83 4.00 5.89 4.99
C LEU A 83 3.63 5.50 6.42
N LEU A 84 4.04 4.31 6.87
CA LEU A 84 3.81 3.85 8.24
C LEU A 84 4.56 4.70 9.27
N GLU A 85 5.80 5.09 8.97
CA GLU A 85 6.58 6.01 9.81
C GLU A 85 5.88 7.37 9.93
N THR A 86 5.45 7.94 8.80
CA THR A 86 4.74 9.23 8.75
C THR A 86 3.42 9.19 9.51
N ALA A 87 2.68 8.08 9.40
CA ALA A 87 1.43 7.86 10.13
C ALA A 87 1.65 7.51 11.61
N SER A 88 2.90 7.30 12.04
CA SER A 88 3.25 6.75 13.36
C SER A 88 2.44 5.48 13.68
N ALA A 89 2.23 4.64 12.67
CA ALA A 89 1.40 3.45 12.74
C ALA A 89 2.24 2.17 12.73
N ASP A 90 1.86 1.20 13.56
CA ASP A 90 2.42 -0.14 13.51
C ASP A 90 1.84 -0.91 12.32
N SER A 91 2.60 -1.82 11.72
CA SER A 91 2.13 -2.61 10.57
C SER A 91 0.92 -3.48 10.91
N SER A 92 0.72 -3.85 12.19
CA SER A 92 -0.49 -4.55 12.64
C SER A 92 -1.77 -3.73 12.53
N ALA A 93 -1.68 -2.41 12.34
CA ALA A 93 -2.83 -1.55 12.04
C ALA A 93 -3.28 -1.65 10.57
N VAL A 94 -2.49 -2.27 9.68
CA VAL A 94 -2.85 -2.49 8.28
C VAL A 94 -3.62 -3.81 8.16
N ALA A 95 -4.92 -3.72 7.89
CA ALA A 95 -5.79 -4.89 7.76
C ALA A 95 -5.60 -5.62 6.43
N ALA A 96 -5.29 -4.89 5.36
CA ALA A 96 -5.02 -5.45 4.04
C ALA A 96 -4.15 -4.50 3.21
N ILE A 97 -3.54 -5.06 2.16
CA ILE A 97 -2.78 -4.34 1.13
C ILE A 97 -3.44 -4.64 -0.22
N GLY A 98 -3.60 -3.61 -1.06
CA GLY A 98 -4.18 -3.70 -2.40
C GLY A 98 -3.44 -2.86 -3.42
#